data_AF-M7U633-F1
#
_entry.id   AF-M7U633-F1
#
_cell.length_a   1.000
_cell.length_b   1.000
_cell.length_c   1.000
_cell.angle_alpha   90.00
_cell.angle_beta   90.00
_cell.angle_gamma   90.00
#
_symmetry.space_group_name_H-M   'P 1'
#
loop_
_entity.id
_entity.type
_entity.pdbx_description
1 polymer ?
#
loop_
_entity_poly.entity_id
_entity_poly.type
_entity_poly.pdbx_seq_one_letter_code
_entity_poly.pdbx_strand_id
1 'polypeptide(L)' 'MNDKQFKELNKKLDIITRLLAQSLLKDIKYQKEKILILSSIGYKALEIADLLSTTTNTVYVTLSEAKRDGIIS' A
#
# COMPACT_ATOMS: atom_id res chain seq x y z
N MET A 1 -26.03 8.18 -12.29
CA MET A 1 -25.32 8.76 -11.13
C MET A 1 -24.79 10.13 -11.51
N ASN A 2 -24.88 11.12 -10.63
CA ASN A 2 -24.20 12.40 -10.86
C ASN A 2 -22.75 12.36 -10.32
N ASP A 3 -21.93 13.31 -10.77
CA ASP A 3 -20.50 13.37 -10.43
C ASP A 3 -20.24 13.44 -8.92
N LYS A 4 -21.13 14.11 -8.18
CA LYS A 4 -21.04 14.21 -6.72
C LYS A 4 -21.22 12.83 -6.06
N GLN A 5 -22.24 12.08 -6.48
CA GLN A 5 -22.49 10.72 -5.99
C GLN A 5 -21.32 9.78 -6.34
N PHE A 6 -20.75 9.91 -7.53
CA PHE A 6 -19.59 9.11 -7.95
C PHE A 6 -18.34 9.41 -7.13
N LYS A 7 -18.04 10.70 -6.88
CA LYS A 7 -16.94 11.10 -5.99
C LYS A 7 -17.10 10.57 -4.57
N GLU A 8 -18.31 10.66 -4.00
CA GLU A 8 -18.59 10.14 -2.66
C GLU A 8 -18.47 8.60 -2.60
N LEU A 9 -18.88 7.90 -3.65
CA LEU A 9 -18.68 6.45 -3.75
C LEU A 9 -17.19 6.10 -3.77
N ASN A 10 -16.38 6.78 -4.59
CA ASN A 10 -14.94 6.53 -4.66
C ASN A 10 -14.24 6.79 -3.32
N LYS A 11 -14.64 7.83 -2.59
CA LYS A 11 -14.11 8.07 -1.22
C LYS A 11 -14.44 6.92 -0.28
N LYS A 12 -15.67 6.40 -0.31
CA LYS A 12 -16.05 5.26 0.52
C LYS A 12 -15.30 3.99 0.15
N LEU A 13 -15.08 3.75 -1.14
CA LEU A 13 -14.27 2.64 -1.61
C LEU A 13 -12.82 2.76 -1.15
N ASP A 14 -12.22 3.96 -1.21
CA ASP A 14 -10.86 4.21 -0.70
C ASP A 14 -10.74 3.94 0.82
N ILE A 15 -11.76 4.31 1.61
CA ILE A 15 -11.79 3.99 3.04
C ILE A 15 -11.82 2.47 3.25
N ILE A 16 -12.63 1.75 2.48
CA ILE A 16 -12.74 0.28 2.58
C ILE A 16 -11.42 -0.38 2.20
N THR A 17 -10.78 0.03 1.09
CA THR A 17 -9.49 -0.55 0.67
C THR A 17 -8.40 -0.32 1.71
N ARG A 18 -8.33 0.90 2.29
CA ARG A 18 -7.39 1.20 3.39
C ARG A 18 -7.65 0.36 4.63
N LEU A 19 -8.92 0.17 5.01
CA LEU A 19 -9.28 -0.67 6.16
C LEU A 19 -8.88 -2.13 5.94
N LEU A 20 -9.15 -2.68 4.76
CA LEU A 20 -8.77 -4.04 4.39
C LEU A 20 -7.25 -4.22 4.38
N ALA A 21 -6.52 -3.26 3.81
CA ALA A 21 -5.06 -3.26 3.81
C ALA A 21 -4.51 -3.26 5.25
N GLN A 22 -5.05 -2.43 6.15
CA GLN A 22 -4.63 -2.43 7.56
C GLN A 22 -4.95 -3.76 8.26
N SER A 23 -6.12 -4.34 7.99
CA SER A 23 -6.50 -5.64 8.54
C SER A 23 -5.54 -6.75 8.09
N LEU A 24 -5.12 -6.75 6.83
CA LEU A 24 -4.19 -7.74 6.28
C LEU A 24 -2.80 -7.62 6.93
N LEU A 25 -2.37 -6.40 7.25
CA LEU A 25 -1.03 -6.11 7.77
C LEU A 25 -0.94 -6.15 9.30
N LYS A 26 -2.05 -6.42 10.00
CA LYS A 26 -2.17 -6.32 11.47
C LYS A 26 -1.16 -7.23 12.18
N ASP A 27 -1.00 -8.46 11.72
CA ASP A 27 -0.15 -9.46 12.36
C ASP A 27 1.29 -9.48 11.80
N ILE A 28 1.57 -8.62 10.82
CA ILE A 28 2.88 -8.52 10.20
C ILE A 28 3.78 -7.63 11.04
N LYS A 29 4.91 -8.21 11.47
CA LYS A 29 5.85 -7.52 12.35
C LYS A 29 6.81 -6.62 11.59
N TYR A 30 7.30 -7.06 10.44
CA TYR A 30 8.36 -6.36 9.72
C TYR A 30 7.79 -5.39 8.68
N GLN A 31 8.27 -4.14 8.71
CA GLN A 31 7.83 -3.12 7.77
C GLN A 31 8.20 -3.47 6.31
N LYS A 32 9.35 -4.13 6.08
CA LYS A 32 9.74 -4.65 4.76
C LYS A 32 8.67 -5.58 4.19
N GLU A 33 8.17 -6.53 4.99
CA GLU A 33 7.11 -7.45 4.56
C GLU A 33 5.80 -6.72 4.23
N LYS A 34 5.42 -5.72 5.04
CA LYS A 34 4.24 -4.88 4.77
C LYS A 34 4.34 -4.17 3.42
N ILE A 35 5.50 -3.58 3.13
CA ILE A 35 5.76 -2.89 1.87
C ILE A 35 5.66 -3.85 0.69
N LEU A 36 6.24 -5.04 0.80
CA LEU A 36 6.21 -6.04 -0.27
C LEU A 36 4.80 -6.55 -0.56
N ILE A 37 4.00 -6.79 0.47
CA ILE A 37 2.61 -7.24 0.32
C ILE A 37 1.75 -6.16 -0.32
N LEU A 38 1.87 -4.90 0.10
CA LEU A 38 1.10 -3.82 -0.51
C LEU A 38 1.50 -3.61 -1.98
N SER A 39 2.80 -3.69 -2.28
CA SER A 39 3.30 -3.59 -3.64
C SER A 39 2.80 -4.74 -4.52
N SER A 40 2.70 -5.97 -4.00
CA SER A 40 2.19 -7.12 -4.77
C SER A 40 0.69 -7.04 -5.04
N ILE A 41 -0.06 -6.34 -4.18
CA ILE A 41 -1.50 -6.05 -4.37
C ILE A 41 -1.71 -4.86 -5.34
N GLY A 42 -0.64 -4.18 -5.75
CA GLY A 42 -0.67 -3.11 -6.74
C GLY A 42 -0.77 -1.69 -6.17
N TYR A 43 -0.57 -1.52 -4.86
CA TYR A 43 -0.43 -0.17 -4.28
C TYR A 43 0.84 0.51 -4.82
N LYS A 44 0.73 1.79 -5.14
CA LYS A 44 1.87 2.61 -5.56
C LYS A 44 2.71 3.00 -4.35
N ALA A 45 3.99 3.28 -4.59
CA ALA A 45 4.93 3.65 -3.52
C ALA A 45 4.45 4.82 -2.65
N LEU A 46 3.76 5.81 -3.24
CA LEU A 46 3.17 6.93 -2.51
C LEU A 46 2.05 6.48 -1.57
N GLU A 47 1.15 5.61 -2.05
CA GLU A 47 0.02 5.11 -1.26
C GLU A 47 0.50 4.21 -0.11
N ILE A 48 1.57 3.42 -0.36
CA ILE A 48 2.23 2.61 0.66
C ILE A 48 2.86 3.51 1.74
N ALA A 49 3.55 4.58 1.32
CA ALA A 49 4.18 5.53 2.22
C ALA A 49 3.15 6.19 3.15
N ASP A 50 2.02 6.63 2.59
CA ASP A 50 0.91 7.21 3.33
C ASP A 50 0.26 6.19 4.28
N LEU A 51 0.05 4.94 3.84
CA LEU A 51 -0.61 3.91 4.65
C LEU A 51 0.24 3.46 5.84
N LEU A 52 1.56 3.35 5.64
CA LEU A 52 2.52 2.87 6.65
C LEU A 52 3.20 4.00 7.44
N SER A 53 2.79 5.25 7.22
CA SER A 53 3.42 6.45 7.82
C SER A 53 4.94 6.45 7.65
N THR A 54 5.41 6.24 6.42
CA THR A 54 6.84 6.23 6.06
C THR A 54 7.10 7.13 4.85
N THR A 55 8.33 7.15 4.35
CA THR A 55 8.68 7.94 3.16
C THR A 55 8.64 7.09 1.90
N THR A 56 8.31 7.70 0.77
CA THR A 56 8.37 7.04 -0.55
C THR A 56 9.77 6.52 -0.84
N ASN A 57 10.82 7.21 -0.36
CA ASN A 57 12.21 6.75 -0.50
C ASN A 57 12.45 5.43 0.24
N THR A 58 11.94 5.29 1.46
CA THR A 58 12.01 4.03 2.22
C THR A 58 11.36 2.90 1.44
N VAL A 59 10.20 3.16 0.82
CA VAL A 59 9.48 2.18 -0.01
C VAL A 59 10.33 1.80 -1.23
N TYR A 60 10.84 2.76 -1.99
CA TYR A 60 11.66 2.49 -3.17
C TYR A 60 12.94 1.74 -2.85
N VAL A 61 13.64 2.11 -1.77
CA VAL A 61 14.84 1.39 -1.32
C VAL A 61 14.47 -0.05 -0.97
N THR A 62 13.40 -0.26 -0.19
CA THR A 62 12.93 -1.61 0.18
C THR A 62 12.61 -2.47 -1.03
N LEU A 63 11.91 -1.91 -2.03
CA LEU A 63 11.57 -2.61 -3.27
C LEU A 63 12.82 -2.89 -4.11
N SER A 64 13.75 -1.94 -4.20
CA SER A 64 15.02 -2.10 -4.92
C SER A 64 15.88 -3.20 -4.29
N GLU A 65 16.00 -3.21 -2.97
CA GLU A 65 16.67 -4.27 -2.22
C GLU A 65 16.00 -5.61 -2.46
N ALA A 66 14.67 -5.69 -2.35
CA ALA A 66 13.94 -6.92 -2.60
C ALA A 66 14.11 -7.45 -4.03
N LYS A 67 14.20 -6.56 -5.02
CA LYS A 67 14.49 -6.93 -6.41
C LYS A 67 15.92 -7.47 -6.57
N ARG A 68 16.89 -6.80 -5.96
CA ARG A 68 18.29 -7.26 -5.93
C ARG A 68 18.44 -8.61 -5.25
N ASP A 69 17.68 -8.84 -4.18
CA ASP A 69 17.68 -10.07 -3.41
C ASP A 69 16.86 -11.20 -4.09
N GLY A 70 16.24 -10.94 -5.25
CA GLY A 70 15.45 -11.92 -6.00
C GLY A 70 14.08 -12.26 -5.37
N ILE A 71 13.60 -11.44 -4.44
CA ILE A 71 12.33 -11.63 -3.74
C ILE A 71 11.15 -11.16 -4.61
N ILE A 72 11.38 -10.14 -5.44
CA ILE A 72 10.41 -9.62 -6.42
C ILE A 72 11.07 -9.49 -7.79
N SER A 73 10.28 -9.71 -8.85
CA SER A 73 10.71 -9.68 -10.26
C SER A 73 10.71 -8.27 -10.87
#